data_AF-A0A9D2TZX0-F1
#
_entry.id   AF-A0A9D2TZX0-F1
#
_cell.length_a   1.000
_cell.length_b   1.000
_cell.length_c   1.000
_cell.angle_alpha   90.00
_cell.angle_beta   90.00
_cell.angle_gamma   90.00
#
_symmetry.space_group_name_H-M   'P 1'
#
loop_
_entity.id
_entity.type
_entity.pdbx_description
1 polymer ?
#
loop_
_entity_poly.entity_id
_entity_poly.type
_entity_poly.pdbx_seq_one_letter_code
_entity_poly.pdbx_strand_id
1 'polypeptide(L)'
;MLSRTDIRRECHRVTFGRGEELQQRGAVRRLTWEKKKEDGFDVVQLDATVSGSGEKLYEVKIKIDEDYREILGYECECPAFYSYAGMCKHCVAVLLDYLEKRGGDGRTKKTLAWYGVPTASSARVESRSTTFGFELLLEQFVQRDRANLTQREILGTVRLEPSFSFYGESLKVTFRIGSRRLYVVKNLGDFVNAVAGSAWVSYGKELAFYHHPEAFAPEYRPLVNFLTFTLLKGSSYMGNYLSSIYKKELVVSAELADGFLESVRGIPLREEGTEREWRVEDGEPGRTLEIESEGNGALVRLKKLPMLTGRRGMYFWADGKIFCVSRERGEEIREFLLFMDRYGKNGLYIAPPELPAFVRDMLPVLSGHFRVKTKDFDPERFLPPRAGFALYLDAPQRDLITCSLFSVYGQERYNLFEDTSFSGQRDTWRETEFSGQVSSFFTAFDPDRHQMVLSGEAGLYEFLHEELYRLQELAAAFDAEIYISDTLKGMRVLPSPHVSVGISLSGGLLELELSCKEMPLSELAQILSRYDRKRKYFRLKDGSFVDLSDEGVRSLSELGSALML
;
A
#
# COMPACT_ATOMS: atom_id res chain seq x y z
N MET A 1 -32.54 31.05 22.09
CA MET A 1 -33.87 30.57 21.65
C MET A 1 -33.75 29.84 20.32
N LEU A 2 -34.22 28.59 20.28
CA LEU A 2 -34.24 27.71 19.10
C LEU A 2 -34.92 28.38 17.89
N SER A 3 -34.47 28.14 16.68
CA SER A 3 -35.03 28.77 15.47
C SER A 3 -35.42 27.75 14.42
N ARG A 4 -36.19 28.18 13.39
CA ARG A 4 -36.51 27.31 12.24
C ARG A 4 -35.26 26.81 11.54
N THR A 5 -34.19 27.61 11.52
CA THR A 5 -32.89 27.23 10.96
C THR A 5 -32.20 26.12 11.75
N ASP A 6 -32.39 26.08 13.07
CA ASP A 6 -31.81 25.02 13.92
C ASP A 6 -32.53 23.69 13.67
N ILE A 7 -33.86 23.70 13.58
CA ILE A 7 -34.67 22.51 13.22
C ILE A 7 -34.30 21.97 11.83
N ARG A 8 -33.97 22.86 10.87
CA ARG A 8 -33.56 22.47 9.51
C ARG A 8 -32.22 21.75 9.47
N ARG A 9 -31.32 21.98 10.44
CA ARG A 9 -30.01 21.30 10.50
C ARG A 9 -30.12 19.85 10.96
N GLU A 10 -31.19 19.54 11.69
CA GLU A 10 -31.42 18.24 12.33
C GLU A 10 -32.26 17.25 11.48
N CYS A 11 -32.58 17.59 10.22
CA CYS A 11 -33.34 16.72 9.32
C CYS A 11 -33.10 16.94 7.82
N HIS A 12 -33.44 15.94 7.02
CA HIS A 12 -33.35 16.00 5.56
C HIS A 12 -34.40 16.96 4.94
N ARG A 13 -34.06 17.64 3.83
CA ARG A 13 -34.89 18.67 3.17
C ARG A 13 -36.34 18.24 2.91
N VAL A 14 -36.53 17.03 2.38
CA VAL A 14 -37.85 16.47 2.07
C VAL A 14 -38.67 16.22 3.34
N THR A 15 -37.99 15.79 4.41
CA THR A 15 -38.59 15.53 5.72
C THR A 15 -39.02 16.83 6.39
N PHE A 16 -38.20 17.88 6.29
CA PHE A 16 -38.53 19.20 6.78
C PHE A 16 -39.78 19.78 6.09
N GLY A 17 -39.83 19.74 4.75
CA GLY A 17 -41.00 20.23 4.00
C GLY A 17 -42.29 19.48 4.33
N ARG A 18 -42.21 18.15 4.53
CA ARG A 18 -43.35 17.35 5.00
C ARG A 18 -43.75 17.69 6.44
N GLY A 19 -42.81 18.04 7.30
CA GLY A 19 -43.09 18.51 8.65
C GLY A 19 -43.79 19.87 8.68
N GLU A 20 -43.39 20.79 7.78
CA GLU A 20 -44.11 22.06 7.59
C GLU A 20 -45.55 21.83 7.14
N GLU A 21 -45.77 20.94 6.17
CA GLU A 21 -47.11 20.62 5.68
C GLU A 21 -48.03 20.08 6.80
N LEU A 22 -47.48 19.24 7.68
CA LEU A 22 -48.19 18.71 8.84
C LEU A 22 -48.53 19.80 9.86
N GLN A 23 -47.60 20.70 10.16
CA GLN A 23 -47.85 21.81 11.08
C GLN A 23 -48.89 22.79 10.51
N GLN A 24 -48.79 23.17 9.23
CA GLN A 24 -49.74 24.09 8.58
C GLN A 24 -51.17 23.54 8.49
N ARG A 25 -51.33 22.22 8.39
CA ARG A 25 -52.64 21.56 8.38
C ARG A 25 -53.18 21.27 9.79
N GLY A 26 -52.50 21.71 10.85
CA GLY A 26 -52.94 21.49 12.23
C GLY A 26 -52.89 20.02 12.66
N ALA A 27 -51.94 19.24 12.12
CA ALA A 27 -51.81 17.82 12.44
C ALA A 27 -51.23 17.56 13.84
N VAL A 28 -50.60 18.56 14.47
CA VAL A 28 -50.06 18.48 15.83
C VAL A 28 -51.19 18.70 16.84
N ARG A 29 -51.47 17.68 17.65
CA ARG A 29 -52.52 17.66 18.68
C ARG A 29 -51.90 17.52 20.06
N ARG A 30 -52.57 18.08 21.08
CA ARG A 30 -52.18 17.94 22.50
C ARG A 30 -50.71 18.29 22.79
N LEU A 31 -50.17 19.30 22.10
CA LEU A 31 -48.82 19.79 22.40
C LEU A 31 -48.81 20.45 23.80
N THR A 32 -48.05 19.87 24.71
CA THR A 32 -47.76 20.40 26.05
C THR A 32 -46.26 20.55 26.22
N TRP A 33 -45.82 21.53 27.00
CA TRP A 33 -44.41 21.66 27.34
C TRP A 33 -44.18 22.15 28.76
N GLU A 34 -43.10 21.65 29.36
CA GLU A 34 -42.66 22.03 30.69
C GLU A 34 -41.22 22.52 30.62
N LYS A 35 -40.93 23.61 31.33
CA LYS A 35 -39.57 24.14 31.48
C LYS A 35 -39.03 23.73 32.84
N LYS A 36 -37.89 23.03 32.88
CA LYS A 36 -37.23 22.54 34.09
C LYS A 36 -35.75 22.94 34.08
N LYS A 37 -35.15 23.02 35.26
CA LYS A 37 -33.70 23.16 35.40
C LYS A 37 -33.07 21.78 35.60
N GLU A 38 -32.29 21.33 34.62
CA GLU A 38 -31.48 20.11 34.69
C GLU A 38 -30.00 20.54 34.64
N ASP A 39 -29.20 20.13 35.63
CA ASP A 39 -27.75 20.46 35.73
C ASP A 39 -27.39 21.95 35.60
N GLY A 40 -28.31 22.85 35.98
CA GLY A 40 -28.12 24.30 35.92
C GLY A 40 -28.57 24.94 34.61
N PHE A 41 -29.06 24.16 33.64
CA PHE A 41 -29.53 24.61 32.33
C PHE A 41 -31.07 24.58 32.23
N ASP A 42 -31.62 25.52 31.46
CA ASP A 42 -33.05 25.65 31.21
C ASP A 42 -33.49 24.70 30.08
N VAL A 43 -33.99 23.53 30.45
CA VAL A 43 -34.44 22.48 29.51
C VAL A 43 -35.96 22.55 29.34
N VAL A 44 -36.42 22.55 28.09
CA VAL A 44 -37.85 22.45 27.75
C VAL A 44 -38.15 21.04 27.22
N GLN A 45 -39.10 20.37 27.89
CA GLN A 45 -39.61 19.06 27.49
C GLN A 45 -40.96 19.25 26.79
N LEU A 46 -41.09 18.72 25.58
CA LEU A 46 -42.25 18.82 24.69
C LEU A 46 -42.86 17.43 24.54
N ASP A 47 -44.17 17.32 24.76
CA ASP A 47 -44.95 16.12 24.51
C ASP A 47 -46.12 16.47 23.58
N ALA A 48 -46.32 15.68 22.53
CA ALA A 48 -47.40 15.90 21.56
C ALA A 48 -47.87 14.61 20.88
N THR A 49 -49.06 14.67 20.30
CA THR A 49 -49.60 13.62 19.44
C THR A 49 -49.77 14.15 18.02
N VAL A 50 -49.16 13.54 17.02
CA VAL A 50 -49.22 14.02 15.62
C VAL A 50 -50.04 13.07 14.75
N SER A 51 -50.99 13.61 14.00
CA SER A 51 -51.78 12.84 13.03
C SER A 51 -51.00 12.65 11.73
N GLY A 52 -50.74 11.40 11.37
CA GLY A 52 -50.04 11.02 10.15
C GLY A 52 -50.98 10.62 9.01
N SER A 53 -50.41 10.01 7.97
CA SER A 53 -51.16 9.53 6.81
C SER A 53 -52.10 8.38 7.22
N GLY A 54 -53.40 8.51 6.92
CA GLY A 54 -54.43 7.52 7.26
C GLY A 54 -54.96 7.61 8.70
N GLU A 55 -55.00 8.82 9.28
CA GLU A 55 -55.54 9.13 10.61
C GLU A 55 -54.85 8.48 11.82
N LYS A 56 -53.75 7.73 11.61
CA LYS A 56 -52.92 7.21 12.70
C LYS A 56 -52.29 8.35 13.51
N LEU A 57 -52.29 8.19 14.83
CA LEU A 57 -51.69 9.11 15.78
C LEU A 57 -50.33 8.57 16.23
N TYR A 58 -49.32 9.44 16.30
CA TYR A 58 -47.98 9.12 16.77
C TYR A 58 -47.63 9.97 17.97
N GLU A 59 -47.16 9.37 19.05
CA GLU A 59 -46.58 10.13 20.15
C GLU A 59 -45.19 10.65 19.77
N VAL A 60 -44.93 11.89 20.17
CA VAL A 60 -43.68 12.60 19.93
C VAL A 60 -43.23 13.27 21.21
N LYS A 61 -41.98 13.01 21.61
CA LYS A 61 -41.34 13.61 22.77
C LYS A 61 -40.06 14.29 22.36
N ILE A 62 -39.81 15.52 22.80
CA ILE A 62 -38.63 16.29 22.41
C ILE A 62 -38.08 17.05 23.61
N LYS A 63 -36.77 17.01 23.82
CA LYS A 63 -36.05 17.81 24.80
C LYS A 63 -35.18 18.84 24.08
N ILE A 64 -35.27 20.09 24.50
CA ILE A 64 -34.48 21.19 23.93
C ILE A 64 -33.82 22.03 25.02
N ASP A 65 -32.65 22.56 24.71
CA ASP A 65 -32.00 23.63 25.45
C ASP A 65 -32.26 24.95 24.72
N GLU A 66 -33.03 25.84 25.34
CA GLU A 66 -33.37 27.11 24.70
C GLU A 66 -32.22 28.14 24.70
N ASP A 67 -31.31 28.06 25.67
CA ASP A 67 -30.21 29.00 25.85
C ASP A 67 -29.13 28.75 24.79
N TYR A 68 -28.77 27.48 24.61
CA TYR A 68 -27.78 27.04 23.63
C TYR A 68 -28.37 26.73 22.25
N ARG A 69 -29.70 26.84 22.10
CA ARG A 69 -30.43 26.58 20.84
C ARG A 69 -30.21 25.16 20.32
N GLU A 70 -30.14 24.20 21.23
CA GLU A 70 -29.80 22.81 20.94
C GLU A 70 -31.00 21.89 21.14
N ILE A 71 -31.13 20.88 20.29
CA ILE A 71 -32.11 19.80 20.46
C ILE A 71 -31.40 18.64 21.15
N LEU A 72 -31.66 18.50 22.45
CA LEU A 72 -30.97 17.54 23.31
C LEU A 72 -31.41 16.09 23.04
N GLY A 73 -32.64 15.89 22.55
CA GLY A 73 -33.14 14.57 22.17
C GLY A 73 -34.56 14.62 21.62
N TYR A 74 -34.92 13.62 20.81
CA TYR A 74 -36.26 13.49 20.25
C TYR A 74 -36.62 12.02 20.00
N GLU A 75 -37.88 11.70 20.22
CA GLU A 75 -38.45 10.36 20.03
C GLU A 75 -39.79 10.47 19.30
N CYS A 76 -40.06 9.51 18.41
CA CYS A 76 -41.34 9.38 17.73
C CYS A 76 -41.66 7.92 17.43
N GLU A 77 -42.90 7.52 17.64
CA GLU A 77 -43.38 6.14 17.39
C GLU A 77 -43.58 5.81 15.90
N CYS A 78 -43.24 6.74 14.98
CA CYS A 78 -43.48 6.50 13.57
C CYS A 78 -42.45 5.53 12.98
N PRO A 79 -42.83 4.65 12.02
CA PRO A 79 -41.89 3.71 11.41
C PRO A 79 -40.65 4.40 10.80
N ALA A 80 -40.84 5.61 10.26
CA ALA A 80 -39.76 6.37 9.66
C ALA A 80 -38.69 6.83 10.67
N PHE A 81 -39.03 6.95 11.96
CA PHE A 81 -38.07 7.28 13.02
C PHE A 81 -37.05 6.15 13.23
N TYR A 82 -37.50 4.89 13.13
CA TYR A 82 -36.64 3.72 13.29
C TYR A 82 -35.91 3.32 11.99
N SER A 83 -36.39 3.77 10.83
CA SER A 83 -35.89 3.34 9.52
C SER A 83 -34.98 4.34 8.81
N TYR A 84 -34.96 5.62 9.22
CA TYR A 84 -34.20 6.68 8.55
C TYR A 84 -33.45 7.55 9.56
N ALA A 85 -32.24 7.99 9.19
CA ALA A 85 -31.43 8.87 10.02
C ALA A 85 -31.98 10.32 10.04
N GLY A 86 -31.93 10.95 11.21
CA GLY A 86 -32.37 12.34 11.46
C GLY A 86 -33.84 12.46 11.90
N MET A 87 -34.28 13.68 12.25
CA MET A 87 -35.65 13.88 12.75
C MET A 87 -36.70 13.51 11.68
N CYS A 88 -37.72 12.78 12.11
CA CYS A 88 -38.86 12.48 11.26
C CYS A 88 -39.74 13.73 11.06
N LYS A 89 -40.63 13.68 10.06
CA LYS A 89 -41.56 14.79 9.75
C LYS A 89 -42.47 15.17 10.93
N HIS A 90 -42.76 14.24 11.85
CA HIS A 90 -43.60 14.51 13.02
C HIS A 90 -42.84 15.30 14.09
N CYS A 91 -41.58 14.95 14.38
CA CYS A 91 -40.71 15.73 15.28
C CYS A 91 -40.52 17.16 14.77
N VAL A 92 -40.30 17.31 13.46
CA VAL A 92 -40.22 18.63 12.81
C VAL A 92 -41.52 19.42 13.01
N ALA A 93 -42.68 18.80 12.76
CA ALA A 93 -43.98 19.47 12.91
C ALA A 93 -44.20 19.98 14.34
N VAL A 94 -43.86 19.17 15.36
CA VAL A 94 -43.98 19.53 16.77
C VAL A 94 -43.10 20.72 17.13
N LEU A 95 -41.85 20.72 16.69
CA LEU A 95 -40.94 21.84 16.95
C LEU A 95 -41.41 23.13 16.27
N LEU A 96 -41.91 23.04 15.04
CA LEU A 96 -42.45 24.20 14.33
C LEU A 96 -43.71 24.76 15.01
N ASP A 97 -44.61 23.89 15.45
CA ASP A 97 -45.84 24.27 16.18
C ASP A 97 -45.51 24.89 17.54
N TYR A 98 -44.48 24.38 18.22
CA TYR A 98 -43.93 24.99 19.43
C TYR A 98 -43.31 26.37 19.16
N LEU A 99 -42.52 26.54 18.10
CA LEU A 99 -41.94 27.84 17.73
C LEU A 99 -43.02 28.90 17.46
N GLU A 100 -44.14 28.50 16.85
CA GLU A 100 -45.28 29.39 16.60
C GLU A 100 -46.03 29.73 17.89
N LYS A 101 -46.34 28.74 18.72
CA LYS A 101 -47.12 28.93 19.96
C LYS A 101 -46.36 29.66 21.05
N ARG A 102 -45.05 29.45 21.16
CA ARG A 102 -44.22 30.18 22.13
C ARG A 102 -43.95 31.63 21.71
N GLY A 103 -44.13 31.95 20.41
CA GLY A 103 -43.87 33.25 19.83
C GLY A 103 -45.05 34.23 19.86
N GLY A 104 -46.21 33.84 20.43
CA GLY A 104 -47.44 34.62 20.37
C GLY A 104 -47.88 35.23 21.71
N ASP A 105 -47.56 36.51 21.91
CA ASP A 105 -48.55 37.48 22.39
C ASP A 105 -49.39 37.92 21.17
N GLY A 106 -50.69 38.15 21.38
CA GLY A 106 -51.73 37.99 20.37
C GLY A 106 -51.61 38.84 19.10
N ARG A 107 -51.70 38.18 17.93
CA ARG A 107 -52.33 38.72 16.70
C ARG A 107 -52.76 37.59 15.77
N THR A 108 -54.02 37.25 15.89
CA THR A 108 -54.81 36.41 15.00
C THR A 108 -54.67 36.89 13.54
N LYS A 109 -54.00 36.12 12.67
CA LYS A 109 -54.27 36.20 11.22
C LYS A 109 -55.37 35.19 10.88
N LYS A 110 -56.62 35.58 11.17
CA LYS A 110 -57.78 35.07 10.44
C LYS A 110 -57.71 35.62 9.02
N THR A 111 -57.35 34.81 8.04
CA THR A 111 -57.68 35.13 6.64
C THR A 111 -59.12 34.73 6.38
N LEU A 112 -59.95 35.76 6.16
CA LEU A 112 -61.29 35.68 5.60
C LEU A 112 -61.27 34.93 4.26
N ALA A 113 -61.91 33.76 4.23
CA ALA A 113 -62.33 33.08 3.01
C ALA A 113 -63.76 32.56 3.21
N TRP A 114 -64.69 33.48 3.43
CA TRP A 114 -66.13 33.28 3.26
C TRP A 114 -66.59 34.46 2.39
N TYR A 115 -67.41 34.17 1.38
CA TYR A 115 -67.84 35.01 0.24
C TYR A 115 -66.94 34.91 -1.00
N GLY A 116 -67.42 34.09 -1.93
CA GLY A 116 -66.79 33.83 -3.21
C GLY A 116 -67.01 34.95 -4.22
N VAL A 117 -65.96 35.18 -5.02
CA VAL A 117 -66.00 35.73 -6.38
C VAL A 117 -64.87 35.04 -7.15
N PRO A 118 -65.12 34.41 -8.32
CA PRO A 118 -64.07 33.78 -9.11
C PRO A 118 -63.35 34.86 -9.94
N THR A 119 -62.03 35.00 -9.79
CA THR A 119 -61.24 35.78 -10.75
C THR A 119 -59.99 35.03 -11.19
N ALA A 120 -59.70 35.22 -12.47
CA ALA A 120 -58.88 34.41 -13.35
C ALA A 120 -57.42 34.22 -12.90
N SER A 121 -56.96 32.98 -13.10
CA SER A 121 -55.63 32.58 -13.58
C SER A 121 -54.68 33.73 -13.95
N SER A 122 -53.76 34.07 -13.06
CA SER A 122 -52.45 34.61 -13.42
C SER A 122 -51.41 33.51 -13.23
N ALA A 123 -50.82 33.03 -14.33
CA ALA A 123 -49.71 32.10 -14.32
C ALA A 123 -48.56 32.70 -13.47
N ARG A 124 -48.27 32.08 -12.32
CA ARG A 124 -47.05 32.38 -11.56
C ARG A 124 -45.87 31.89 -12.38
N VAL A 125 -45.06 32.81 -12.89
CA VAL A 125 -43.71 32.49 -13.35
C VAL A 125 -42.97 32.00 -12.10
N GLU A 126 -42.71 30.69 -12.01
CA GLU A 126 -41.85 30.12 -10.98
C GLU A 126 -40.44 30.65 -11.21
N SER A 127 -40.07 31.72 -10.50
CA SER A 127 -38.69 32.19 -10.46
C SER A 127 -37.83 31.06 -9.90
N ARG A 128 -36.88 30.55 -10.69
CA ARG A 128 -35.89 29.59 -10.22
C ARG A 128 -35.21 30.15 -8.96
N SER A 129 -35.28 29.42 -7.86
CA SER A 129 -34.58 29.74 -6.61
C SER A 129 -33.17 29.16 -6.60
N THR A 130 -32.30 29.73 -5.77
CA THR A 130 -30.93 29.25 -5.56
C THR A 130 -30.93 27.76 -5.19
N THR A 131 -30.03 26.98 -5.78
CA THR A 131 -29.86 25.56 -5.42
C THR A 131 -29.54 25.44 -3.93
N PHE A 132 -30.22 24.51 -3.25
CA PHE A 132 -30.11 24.31 -1.82
C PHE A 132 -28.66 24.19 -1.34
N GLY A 133 -28.29 24.95 -0.31
CA GLY A 133 -26.94 24.98 0.27
C GLY A 133 -25.97 25.95 -0.42
N PHE A 134 -26.30 26.49 -1.60
CA PHE A 134 -25.43 27.44 -2.28
C PHE A 134 -25.38 28.80 -1.57
N GLU A 135 -26.44 29.22 -0.87
CA GLU A 135 -26.42 30.43 -0.02
C GLU A 135 -25.48 30.25 1.19
N LEU A 136 -25.44 29.06 1.78
CA LEU A 136 -24.49 28.72 2.85
C LEU A 136 -23.05 28.64 2.32
N LEU A 137 -22.87 28.12 1.10
CA LEU A 137 -21.59 28.14 0.40
C LEU A 137 -21.15 29.59 0.13
N LEU A 138 -22.04 30.44 -0.39
CA LEU A 138 -21.79 31.86 -0.62
C LEU A 138 -21.44 32.58 0.69
N GLU A 139 -22.17 32.32 1.78
CA GLU A 139 -21.85 32.84 3.11
C GLU A 139 -20.46 32.37 3.57
N GLN A 140 -20.10 31.10 3.35
CA GLN A 140 -18.74 30.62 3.64
C GLN A 140 -17.68 31.36 2.83
N PHE A 141 -17.88 31.59 1.53
CA PHE A 141 -16.94 32.37 0.70
C PHE A 141 -16.86 33.84 1.15
N VAL A 142 -17.99 34.48 1.45
CA VAL A 142 -18.04 35.87 1.93
C VAL A 142 -17.40 36.01 3.31
N GLN A 143 -17.62 35.06 4.22
CA GLN A 143 -17.00 35.05 5.55
C GLN A 143 -15.49 34.79 5.47
N ARG A 144 -15.06 33.93 4.55
CA ARG A 144 -13.64 33.67 4.27
C ARG A 144 -12.92 34.95 3.82
N ASP A 145 -13.51 35.67 2.87
CA ASP A 145 -12.96 36.93 2.38
C ASP A 145 -13.00 38.03 3.46
N ARG A 146 -14.09 38.11 4.24
CA ARG A 146 -14.22 39.07 5.35
C ARG A 146 -13.24 38.80 6.48
N ALA A 147 -13.02 37.54 6.86
CA ALA A 147 -12.09 37.17 7.93
C ALA A 147 -10.68 37.68 7.61
N ASN A 148 -10.21 37.49 6.37
CA ASN A 148 -8.91 37.99 5.93
C ASN A 148 -8.83 39.53 5.94
N LEU A 149 -9.91 40.21 5.54
CA LEU A 149 -9.95 41.68 5.52
C LEU A 149 -9.93 42.30 6.93
N THR A 150 -10.50 41.63 7.94
CA THR A 150 -10.61 42.14 9.31
C THR A 150 -9.41 41.83 10.21
N GLN A 151 -8.48 40.96 9.78
CA GLN A 151 -7.32 40.54 10.60
C GLN A 151 -5.97 40.64 9.89
N ARG A 152 -5.80 41.62 8.99
CA ARG A 152 -4.60 41.74 8.12
C ARG A 152 -3.25 41.62 8.85
N GLU A 153 -3.14 42.14 10.07
CA GLU A 153 -1.91 42.11 10.87
C GLU A 153 -1.50 40.70 11.33
N ILE A 154 -2.45 39.77 11.45
CA ILE A 154 -2.17 38.41 11.92
C ILE A 154 -1.95 37.42 10.77
N LEU A 155 -2.31 37.78 9.53
CA LEU A 155 -2.19 36.91 8.37
C LEU A 155 -0.74 36.47 8.14
N GLY A 156 -0.52 35.16 8.01
CA GLY A 156 0.80 34.57 7.83
C GLY A 156 1.72 34.67 9.04
N THR A 157 1.22 35.03 10.23
CA THR A 157 2.07 35.22 11.43
C THR A 157 1.87 34.17 12.51
N VAL A 158 0.72 33.47 12.51
CA VAL A 158 0.39 32.50 13.58
C VAL A 158 1.20 31.22 13.40
N ARG A 159 1.89 30.80 14.46
CA ARG A 159 2.63 29.55 14.53
C ARG A 159 1.81 28.51 15.29
N LEU A 160 1.87 27.25 14.86
CA LEU A 160 1.33 26.11 15.58
C LEU A 160 2.50 25.16 15.89
N GLU A 161 3.18 25.40 17.00
CA GLU A 161 4.40 24.68 17.36
C GLU A 161 4.06 23.30 17.97
N PRO A 162 4.49 22.19 17.33
CA PRO A 162 4.34 20.85 17.88
C PRO A 162 5.44 20.54 18.90
N SER A 163 5.09 19.79 19.95
CA SER A 163 6.05 19.21 20.89
C SER A 163 5.72 17.74 21.10
N PHE A 164 6.71 16.87 21.08
CA PHE A 164 6.50 15.43 21.17
C PHE A 164 7.06 14.82 22.46
N SER A 165 6.49 13.70 22.86
CA SER A 165 7.02 12.83 23.91
C SER A 165 6.75 11.36 23.56
N PHE A 166 7.62 10.47 24.04
CA PHE A 166 7.43 9.03 23.93
C PHE A 166 6.87 8.47 25.24
N TYR A 167 5.76 7.74 25.15
CA TYR A 167 5.23 6.94 26.26
C TYR A 167 5.22 5.48 25.83
N GLY A 168 6.23 4.72 26.26
CA GLY A 168 6.52 3.41 25.67
C GLY A 168 6.88 3.56 24.19
N GLU A 169 6.18 2.85 23.30
CA GLU A 169 6.35 2.94 21.84
C GLU A 169 5.43 3.98 21.19
N SER A 170 4.56 4.63 21.96
CA SER A 170 3.59 5.60 21.42
C SER A 170 4.18 6.99 21.36
N LEU A 171 4.24 7.57 20.15
CA LEU A 171 4.56 8.98 19.93
C LEU A 171 3.32 9.84 20.22
N LYS A 172 3.45 10.75 21.17
CA LYS A 172 2.42 11.72 21.52
C LYS A 172 2.88 13.12 21.13
N VAL A 173 1.96 13.94 20.66
CA VAL A 173 2.25 15.31 20.22
C VAL A 173 1.26 16.28 20.84
N THR A 174 1.77 17.35 21.42
CA THR A 174 0.99 18.49 21.93
C THR A 174 1.30 19.74 21.13
N PHE A 175 0.43 20.74 21.20
CA PHE A 175 0.53 21.92 20.36
C PHE A 175 0.47 23.21 21.17
N ARG A 176 1.27 24.19 20.76
CA ARG A 176 1.16 25.57 21.20
C ARG A 176 0.92 26.50 20.02
N ILE A 177 0.06 27.50 20.20
CA ILE A 177 -0.37 28.41 19.14
C ILE A 177 -0.08 29.86 19.50
N GLY A 178 0.40 30.65 18.53
CA GLY A 178 0.54 32.10 18.71
C GLY A 178 1.41 32.81 17.69
N SER A 179 1.35 34.14 17.67
CA SER A 179 2.14 35.01 16.79
C SER A 179 3.32 35.69 17.50
N ARG A 180 3.10 36.18 18.73
CA ARG A 180 4.15 36.75 19.61
C ARG A 180 4.38 35.90 20.85
N ARG A 181 3.29 35.52 21.51
CA ARG A 181 3.26 34.66 22.69
C ARG A 181 2.53 33.37 22.37
N LEU A 182 3.09 32.24 22.79
CA LEU A 182 2.53 30.92 22.58
C LEU A 182 1.57 30.52 23.71
N TYR A 183 0.43 29.94 23.33
CA TYR A 183 -0.61 29.43 24.22
C TYR A 183 -0.79 27.94 24.01
N VAL A 184 -1.08 27.19 25.07
CA VAL A 184 -1.34 25.74 24.97
C VAL A 184 -2.69 25.50 24.30
N VAL A 185 -2.72 24.66 23.27
CA VAL A 185 -3.96 24.15 22.69
C VAL A 185 -4.51 23.09 23.63
N LYS A 186 -5.59 23.41 24.36
CA LYS A 186 -6.17 22.53 25.38
C LYS A 186 -6.99 21.38 24.79
N ASN A 187 -7.57 21.61 23.61
CA ASN A 187 -8.41 20.65 22.90
C ASN A 187 -8.12 20.76 21.39
N LEU A 188 -7.60 19.67 20.82
CA LEU A 188 -7.21 19.59 19.42
C LEU A 188 -8.44 19.46 18.50
N GLY A 189 -9.50 18.80 18.95
CA GLY A 189 -10.77 18.73 18.23
C GLY A 189 -11.41 20.10 18.07
N ASP A 190 -11.45 20.91 19.14
CA ASP A 190 -11.95 22.30 19.09
C ASP A 190 -11.13 23.16 18.14
N PHE A 191 -9.80 23.01 18.17
CA PHE A 191 -8.91 23.71 17.24
C PHE A 191 -9.24 23.36 15.78
N VAL A 192 -9.36 22.06 15.45
CA VAL A 192 -9.67 21.60 14.09
C VAL A 192 -11.05 22.10 13.64
N ASN A 193 -12.06 22.02 14.50
CA ASN A 193 -13.39 22.56 14.23
C ASN A 193 -13.36 24.07 13.95
N ALA A 194 -12.57 24.82 14.74
CA ALA A 194 -12.40 26.24 14.54
C ALA A 194 -11.74 26.56 13.18
N VAL A 195 -10.73 25.77 12.78
CA VAL A 195 -10.09 25.93 11.46
C VAL A 195 -11.04 25.60 10.32
N ALA A 196 -11.77 24.49 10.43
CA ALA A 196 -12.74 24.06 9.42
C ALA A 196 -13.86 25.07 9.21
N GLY A 197 -14.35 25.68 10.30
CA GLY A 197 -15.42 26.67 10.28
C GLY A 197 -14.95 28.13 10.13
N SER A 198 -13.64 28.39 10.07
CA SER A 198 -13.06 29.75 10.16
C SER A 198 -13.61 30.55 11.35
N ALA A 199 -13.73 29.90 12.52
CA ALA A 199 -14.33 30.48 13.71
C ALA A 199 -13.41 31.49 14.41
N TRP A 200 -14.00 32.48 15.07
CA TRP A 200 -13.27 33.39 15.95
C TRP A 200 -13.00 32.72 17.30
N VAL A 201 -11.73 32.58 17.68
CA VAL A 201 -11.33 31.97 18.96
C VAL A 201 -10.27 32.83 19.64
N SER A 202 -10.38 32.96 20.96
CA SER A 202 -9.41 33.63 21.83
C SER A 202 -8.69 32.59 22.70
N TYR A 203 -7.36 32.65 22.74
CA TYR A 203 -6.52 31.81 23.61
C TYR A 203 -6.04 32.56 24.86
N GLY A 204 -6.24 33.87 24.90
CA GLY A 204 -5.81 34.76 25.97
C GLY A 204 -5.87 36.23 25.56
N LYS A 205 -5.26 37.10 26.38
CA LYS A 205 -5.32 38.56 26.18
C LYS A 205 -4.63 39.05 24.91
N GLU A 206 -3.62 38.32 24.43
CA GLU A 206 -2.76 38.77 23.30
C GLU A 206 -3.00 37.95 22.01
N LEU A 207 -3.96 37.02 22.01
CA LEU A 207 -4.22 36.18 20.84
C LEU A 207 -5.72 35.84 20.71
N ALA A 208 -6.36 36.51 19.76
CA ALA A 208 -7.70 36.18 19.28
C ALA A 208 -7.79 36.48 17.78
N PHE A 209 -8.29 35.54 16.99
CA PHE A 209 -8.36 35.65 15.54
C PHE A 209 -9.35 34.65 14.93
N TYR A 210 -9.76 34.89 13.68
CA TYR A 210 -10.47 33.90 12.88
C TYR A 210 -9.49 32.83 12.44
N HIS A 211 -9.80 31.57 12.75
CA HIS A 211 -8.97 30.40 12.42
C HIS A 211 -9.00 30.05 10.94
N HIS A 212 -8.63 31.01 10.10
CA HIS A 212 -8.53 30.83 8.66
C HIS A 212 -7.12 30.28 8.33
N PRO A 213 -6.98 29.32 7.38
CA PRO A 213 -5.68 28.74 7.03
C PRO A 213 -4.59 29.76 6.66
N GLU A 214 -4.95 30.92 6.11
CA GLU A 214 -4.00 31.97 5.75
C GLU A 214 -3.47 32.77 6.96
N ALA A 215 -4.12 32.70 8.13
CA ALA A 215 -3.62 33.28 9.37
C ALA A 215 -2.30 32.63 9.82
N PHE A 216 -2.11 31.35 9.48
CA PHE A 216 -0.93 30.60 9.85
C PHE A 216 0.25 30.95 8.95
N ALA A 217 1.44 31.04 9.57
CA ALA A 217 2.70 31.20 8.88
C ALA A 217 2.91 30.07 7.86
N PRO A 218 3.46 30.37 6.66
CA PRO A 218 3.53 29.42 5.56
C PRO A 218 4.12 28.05 5.94
N GLU A 219 5.17 28.02 6.76
CA GLU A 219 5.82 26.77 7.19
C GLU A 219 4.94 25.89 8.10
N TYR A 220 3.93 26.45 8.77
CA TYR A 220 3.00 25.70 9.65
C TYR A 220 1.71 25.27 8.95
N ARG A 221 1.40 25.81 7.77
CA ARG A 221 0.19 25.45 7.01
C ARG A 221 0.09 23.97 6.68
N PRO A 222 1.17 23.25 6.30
CA PRO A 222 1.11 21.81 6.06
C PRO A 222 0.62 21.04 7.28
N LEU A 223 1.12 21.36 8.49
CA LEU A 223 0.66 20.76 9.74
C LEU A 223 -0.81 21.06 10.03
N VAL A 224 -1.24 22.32 9.89
CA VAL A 224 -2.64 22.71 10.10
C VAL A 224 -3.58 21.96 9.14
N ASN A 225 -3.20 21.88 7.87
CA ASN A 225 -3.96 21.15 6.85
C ASN A 225 -3.99 19.65 7.13
N PHE A 226 -2.86 19.06 7.54
CA PHE A 226 -2.78 17.66 7.93
C PHE A 226 -3.74 17.35 9.09
N LEU A 227 -3.71 18.13 10.17
CA LEU A 227 -4.60 17.95 11.31
C LEU A 227 -6.06 18.11 10.90
N THR A 228 -6.37 19.15 10.14
CA THR A 228 -7.75 19.44 9.71
C THR A 228 -8.30 18.32 8.82
N PHE A 229 -7.57 17.94 7.78
CA PHE A 229 -7.99 16.91 6.84
C PHE A 229 -8.11 15.52 7.48
N THR A 230 -7.12 15.17 8.31
CA THR A 230 -7.03 13.84 8.90
C THR A 230 -8.08 13.64 9.99
N LEU A 231 -8.25 14.62 10.88
CA LEU A 231 -9.14 14.49 12.01
C LEU A 231 -10.60 14.67 11.59
N LEU A 232 -10.91 15.53 10.60
CA LEU A 232 -12.28 15.66 10.06
C LEU A 232 -12.73 14.42 9.26
N LYS A 233 -11.82 13.71 8.59
CA LYS A 233 -12.17 12.53 7.79
C LYS A 233 -12.74 11.37 8.61
N GLY A 234 -12.37 11.29 9.90
CA GLY A 234 -12.88 10.27 10.84
C GLY A 234 -14.27 10.60 11.40
N SER A 235 -14.78 11.81 11.20
CA SER A 235 -16.06 12.27 11.73
C SER A 235 -16.90 12.85 10.59
N SER A 236 -17.79 12.06 10.01
CA SER A 236 -18.83 12.59 9.13
C SER A 236 -19.65 13.65 9.87
N TYR A 237 -19.37 14.94 9.63
CA TYR A 237 -20.24 16.09 9.92
C TYR A 237 -20.90 16.15 11.31
N MET A 238 -20.23 15.75 12.39
CA MET A 238 -20.70 15.98 13.77
C MET A 238 -19.59 16.59 14.63
N GLY A 239 -19.59 17.92 14.76
CA GLY A 239 -18.52 18.70 15.42
C GLY A 239 -18.21 18.29 16.86
N ASN A 240 -19.20 17.81 17.63
CA ASN A 240 -19.02 17.45 19.05
C ASN A 240 -18.25 16.13 19.27
N TYR A 241 -18.15 15.26 18.25
CA TYR A 241 -17.43 14.00 18.37
C TYR A 241 -15.92 14.20 18.45
N LEU A 242 -15.37 15.12 17.65
CA LEU A 242 -13.93 15.38 17.62
C LEU A 242 -13.41 15.96 18.93
N SER A 243 -14.15 16.90 19.53
CA SER A 243 -13.79 17.54 20.79
C SER A 243 -13.75 16.58 21.98
N SER A 244 -14.53 15.48 21.93
CA SER A 244 -14.54 14.46 22.98
C SER A 244 -13.40 13.44 22.84
N ILE A 245 -13.00 13.12 21.61
CA ILE A 245 -11.91 12.17 21.31
C ILE A 245 -10.54 12.82 21.42
N TYR A 246 -10.37 13.96 20.74
CA TYR A 246 -9.09 14.63 20.61
C TYR A 246 -8.98 15.77 21.62
N LYS A 247 -8.49 15.44 22.81
CA LYS A 247 -8.19 16.41 23.88
C LYS A 247 -6.88 17.15 23.59
N LYS A 248 -5.95 17.23 24.54
CA LYS A 248 -4.72 18.02 24.43
C LYS A 248 -3.66 17.42 23.48
N GLU A 249 -3.71 16.10 23.26
CA GLU A 249 -2.61 15.36 22.63
C GLU A 249 -3.09 14.60 21.39
N LEU A 250 -2.26 14.57 20.36
CA LEU A 250 -2.37 13.66 19.21
C LEU A 250 -1.50 12.43 19.48
N VAL A 251 -2.10 11.25 19.48
CA VAL A 251 -1.34 9.98 19.44
C VAL A 251 -1.06 9.66 17.98
N VAL A 252 0.22 9.68 17.60
CA VAL A 252 0.64 9.43 16.22
C VAL A 252 0.73 7.92 16.02
N SER A 253 -0.35 7.33 15.51
CA SER A 253 -0.38 5.92 15.11
C SER A 253 0.42 5.68 13.83
N ALA A 254 0.65 4.41 13.48
CA ALA A 254 1.28 4.02 12.21
C ALA A 254 0.58 4.61 10.97
N GLU A 255 -0.73 4.83 11.04
CA GLU A 255 -1.50 5.42 9.94
C GLU A 255 -1.28 6.93 9.80
N LEU A 256 -0.98 7.60 10.91
CA LEU A 256 -0.75 9.04 10.96
C LEU A 256 0.72 9.40 10.77
N ALA A 257 1.64 8.49 11.06
CA ALA A 257 3.08 8.71 11.08
C ALA A 257 3.60 9.43 9.83
N ASP A 258 3.31 8.89 8.64
CA ASP A 258 3.84 9.46 7.40
C ASP A 258 3.30 10.87 7.13
N GLY A 259 2.00 11.07 7.34
CA GLY A 259 1.37 12.36 7.09
C GLY A 259 1.81 13.41 8.10
N PHE A 260 1.91 13.02 9.37
CA PHE A 260 2.36 13.91 10.44
C PHE A 260 3.81 14.35 10.22
N LEU A 261 4.73 13.40 10.06
CA LEU A 261 6.16 13.71 9.92
C LEU A 261 6.48 14.48 8.64
N GLU A 262 5.75 14.22 7.56
CA GLU A 262 5.85 15.05 6.35
C GLU A 262 5.32 16.47 6.57
N SER A 263 4.20 16.61 7.30
CA SER A 263 3.60 17.93 7.57
C SER A 263 4.46 18.84 8.45
N VAL A 264 5.40 18.26 9.20
CA VAL A 264 6.31 18.99 10.10
C VAL A 264 7.74 19.08 9.58
N ARG A 265 8.03 18.58 8.37
CA ARG A 265 9.38 18.59 7.79
C ARG A 265 10.00 19.99 7.71
N GLY A 266 9.17 21.01 7.49
CA GLY A 266 9.60 22.41 7.39
C GLY A 266 9.72 23.16 8.73
N ILE A 267 9.41 22.54 9.87
CA ILE A 267 9.36 23.19 11.19
C ILE A 267 10.08 22.37 12.27
N PRO A 268 10.60 23.00 13.34
CA PRO A 268 11.21 22.26 14.43
C PRO A 268 10.16 21.53 15.28
N LEU A 269 10.48 20.28 15.67
CA LEU A 269 9.75 19.52 16.68
C LEU A 269 10.48 19.61 18.02
N ARG A 270 9.83 20.11 19.07
CA ARG A 270 10.43 20.14 20.41
C ARG A 270 10.17 18.86 21.18
N GLU A 271 11.18 18.37 21.88
CA GLU A 271 11.01 17.25 22.82
C GLU A 271 10.49 17.79 24.17
N GLU A 272 9.34 17.29 24.61
CA GLU A 272 8.65 17.77 25.82
C GLU A 272 9.53 17.63 27.06
N GLY A 273 9.61 18.70 27.87
CA GLY A 273 10.48 18.75 29.05
C GLY A 273 11.94 19.11 28.74
N THR A 274 12.27 19.39 27.47
CA THR A 274 13.60 19.84 27.05
C THR A 274 13.53 21.05 26.13
N GLU A 275 14.67 21.69 25.90
CA GLU A 275 14.84 22.74 24.87
C GLU A 275 15.37 22.17 23.54
N ARG A 276 15.41 20.84 23.37
CA ARG A 276 15.93 20.22 22.15
C ARG A 276 14.92 20.31 21.02
N GLU A 277 15.40 20.79 19.88
CA GLU A 277 14.66 20.82 18.62
C GLU A 277 15.13 19.71 17.68
N TRP A 278 14.17 19.09 17.02
CA TRP A 278 14.37 17.98 16.11
C TRP A 278 13.87 18.34 14.71
N ARG A 279 14.58 17.88 13.68
CA ARG A 279 14.21 18.09 12.28
C ARG A 279 14.10 16.78 11.52
N VAL A 280 13.12 16.71 10.62
CA VAL A 280 12.91 15.53 9.76
C VAL A 280 13.84 15.64 8.55
N GLU A 281 14.62 14.59 8.31
CA GLU A 281 15.55 14.50 7.18
C GLU A 281 15.49 13.10 6.56
N ASP A 282 15.73 13.02 5.26
CA ASP A 282 15.81 11.72 4.58
C ASP A 282 17.18 11.09 4.80
N GLY A 283 17.20 9.76 4.92
CA GLY A 283 18.42 8.98 5.13
C GLY A 283 18.35 8.09 6.37
N GLU A 284 19.44 7.38 6.64
CA GLU A 284 19.54 6.44 7.75
C GLU A 284 20.35 7.02 8.91
N PRO A 285 19.98 6.74 10.17
CA PRO A 285 20.79 7.12 11.31
C PRO A 285 22.10 6.32 11.33
N GLY A 286 23.21 6.98 11.69
CA GLY A 286 24.48 6.32 11.95
C GLY A 286 24.39 5.40 13.16
N ARG A 287 24.27 4.09 12.94
CA ARG A 287 24.13 3.07 13.99
C ARG A 287 25.31 2.12 13.96
N THR A 288 25.82 1.75 15.14
CA THR A 288 26.90 0.77 15.28
C THR A 288 26.33 -0.54 15.81
N LEU A 289 26.63 -1.64 15.12
CA LEU A 289 26.36 -3.00 15.56
C LEU A 289 27.67 -3.60 16.09
N GLU A 290 27.71 -3.92 17.37
CA GLU A 290 28.90 -4.48 18.02
C GLU A 290 28.72 -5.99 18.13
N ILE A 291 29.73 -6.74 17.68
CA ILE A 291 29.75 -8.21 17.72
C ILE A 291 31.02 -8.64 18.44
N GLU A 292 30.87 -9.32 19.57
CA GLU A 292 31.99 -9.78 20.40
C GLU A 292 31.92 -11.29 20.58
N SER A 293 33.04 -12.00 20.50
CA SER A 293 33.06 -13.42 20.85
C SER A 293 32.80 -13.60 22.35
N GLU A 294 31.87 -14.48 22.71
CA GLU A 294 31.54 -14.79 24.10
C GLU A 294 31.45 -16.31 24.27
N GLY A 295 32.39 -16.90 25.02
CA GLY A 295 32.51 -18.36 25.10
C GLY A 295 32.77 -18.98 23.73
N ASN A 296 31.86 -19.86 23.28
CA ASN A 296 31.90 -20.45 21.93
C ASN A 296 30.95 -19.76 20.94
N GLY A 297 30.18 -18.78 21.40
CA GLY A 297 29.19 -18.03 20.63
C GLY A 297 29.63 -16.61 20.30
N ALA A 298 28.67 -15.78 19.89
CA ALA A 298 28.86 -14.35 19.68
C ALA A 298 27.76 -13.55 20.38
N LEU A 299 28.14 -12.43 20.99
CA LEU A 299 27.23 -11.49 21.62
C LEU A 299 27.09 -10.25 20.74
N VAL A 300 25.87 -10.00 20.27
CA VAL A 300 25.52 -8.88 19.39
C VAL A 300 24.85 -7.77 20.20
N ARG A 301 25.37 -6.54 20.13
CA ARG A 301 24.83 -5.37 20.83
C ARG A 301 24.50 -4.26 19.85
N LEU A 302 23.37 -3.61 20.09
CA LEU A 302 22.89 -2.47 19.30
C LEU A 302 22.31 -1.42 20.25
N LYS A 303 22.71 -0.16 20.07
CA LYS A 303 22.10 0.96 20.79
C LYS A 303 20.65 1.14 20.31
N LYS A 304 19.70 0.99 21.22
CA LYS A 304 18.28 1.26 20.95
C LYS A 304 18.07 2.72 20.57
N LEU A 305 17.32 2.95 19.49
CA LEU A 305 16.80 4.26 19.09
C LEU A 305 15.27 4.23 19.14
N PRO A 306 14.60 5.31 19.58
CA PRO A 306 13.17 5.44 19.39
C PRO A 306 12.83 5.36 17.90
N MET A 307 11.83 4.55 17.57
CA MET A 307 11.39 4.34 16.20
C MET A 307 9.87 4.42 16.07
N LEU A 308 9.40 4.85 14.91
CA LEU A 308 8.00 4.81 14.53
C LEU A 308 7.89 4.24 13.11
N THR A 309 6.99 3.28 12.90
CA THR A 309 6.76 2.68 11.59
C THR A 309 5.48 3.28 10.99
N GLY A 310 5.63 4.05 9.90
CA GLY A 310 4.52 4.52 9.07
C GLY A 310 4.26 3.58 7.89
N ARG A 311 3.27 3.87 7.06
CA ARG A 311 2.93 3.04 5.89
C ARG A 311 3.98 3.15 4.78
N ARG A 312 4.60 4.33 4.62
CA ARG A 312 5.56 4.65 3.55
C ARG A 312 7.00 4.76 4.02
N GLY A 313 7.24 4.97 5.31
CA GLY A 313 8.58 5.07 5.86
C GLY A 313 8.72 4.51 7.28
N MET A 314 9.97 4.31 7.69
CA MET A 314 10.38 4.09 9.06
C MET A 314 11.15 5.30 9.57
N TYR A 315 10.83 5.73 10.78
CA TYR A 315 11.34 6.98 11.35
C TYR A 315 12.16 6.70 12.60
N PHE A 316 13.37 7.27 12.68
CA PHE A 316 14.30 7.05 13.79
C PHE A 316 14.74 8.38 14.43
N TRP A 317 14.68 8.46 15.75
CA TRP A 317 15.18 9.62 16.50
C TRP A 317 16.63 9.37 16.91
N ALA A 318 17.56 10.10 16.30
CA ALA A 318 18.96 10.12 16.69
C ALA A 318 19.59 11.51 16.46
N ASP A 319 20.51 11.90 17.35
CA ASP A 319 21.39 13.07 17.17
C ASP A 319 20.67 14.39 16.81
N GLY A 320 19.49 14.63 17.38
CA GLY A 320 18.68 15.84 17.10
C GLY A 320 17.95 15.82 15.74
N LYS A 321 17.90 14.65 15.09
CA LYS A 321 17.24 14.43 13.80
C LYS A 321 16.24 13.28 13.86
N ILE A 322 15.21 13.40 13.03
CA ILE A 322 14.22 12.35 12.77
C ILE A 322 14.51 11.84 11.36
N PHE A 323 15.24 10.73 11.28
CA PHE A 323 15.65 10.12 10.02
C PHE A 323 14.47 9.39 9.38
N CYS A 324 14.16 9.72 8.14
CA CYS A 324 13.14 9.08 7.31
C CYS A 324 13.81 8.06 6.38
N VAL A 325 13.64 6.78 6.70
CA VAL A 325 14.09 5.65 5.91
C VAL A 325 12.91 5.15 5.08
N SER A 326 13.14 4.83 3.80
CA SER A 326 12.07 4.27 2.96
C SER A 326 11.55 2.95 3.54
N ARG A 327 10.29 2.63 3.27
CA ARG A 327 9.68 1.38 3.77
C ARG A 327 10.46 0.14 3.33
N GLU A 328 10.77 0.04 2.04
CA GLU A 328 11.52 -1.08 1.46
C GLU A 328 12.84 -1.31 2.20
N ARG A 329 13.62 -0.24 2.37
CA ARG A 329 14.91 -0.30 3.05
C ARG A 329 14.73 -0.68 4.52
N GLY A 330 13.82 -0.03 5.24
CA GLY A 330 13.59 -0.30 6.65
C GLY A 330 13.10 -1.73 6.96
N GLU A 331 12.32 -2.32 6.07
CA GLU A 331 11.79 -3.69 6.22
C GLU A 331 12.88 -4.76 6.19
N GLU A 332 14.00 -4.54 5.49
CA GLU A 332 15.14 -5.47 5.46
C GLU A 332 15.65 -5.83 6.87
N ILE A 333 15.52 -4.90 7.83
CA ILE A 333 16.02 -5.05 9.20
C ILE A 333 14.93 -4.92 10.27
N ARG A 334 13.66 -4.74 9.90
CA ARG A 334 12.58 -4.40 10.85
C ARG A 334 12.40 -5.48 11.91
N GLU A 335 12.33 -6.75 11.50
CA GLU A 335 12.14 -7.87 12.44
C GLU A 335 13.34 -8.03 13.39
N PHE A 336 14.56 -7.80 12.90
CA PHE A 336 15.76 -7.77 13.76
C PHE A 336 15.66 -6.66 14.81
N LEU A 337 15.26 -5.45 14.41
CA LEU A 337 15.11 -4.33 15.33
C LEU A 337 14.02 -4.59 16.39
N LEU A 338 12.87 -5.14 16.00
CA LEU A 338 11.80 -5.53 16.92
C LEU A 338 12.26 -6.63 17.90
N PHE A 339 13.02 -7.60 17.40
CA PHE A 339 13.59 -8.67 18.22
C PHE A 339 14.59 -8.11 19.24
N MET A 340 15.50 -7.24 18.81
CA MET A 340 16.47 -6.56 19.68
C MET A 340 15.78 -5.68 20.73
N ASP A 341 14.67 -5.02 20.37
CA ASP A 341 13.91 -4.20 21.33
C ASP A 341 13.34 -5.03 22.49
N ARG A 342 12.81 -6.20 22.14
CA ARG A 342 12.14 -7.10 23.08
C ARG A 342 13.10 -7.93 23.91
N TYR A 343 14.15 -8.46 23.28
CA TYR A 343 15.04 -9.48 23.88
C TYR A 343 16.51 -9.03 24.01
N GLY A 344 16.94 -8.01 23.28
CA GLY A 344 18.35 -7.61 23.15
C GLY A 344 18.87 -6.62 24.20
N LYS A 345 18.16 -6.39 25.32
CA LYS A 345 18.54 -5.37 26.32
C LYS A 345 19.97 -5.52 26.86
N ASN A 346 20.44 -6.75 27.03
CA ASN A 346 21.79 -7.06 27.52
C ASN A 346 22.75 -7.55 26.41
N GLY A 347 22.34 -7.40 25.15
CA GLY A 347 22.96 -8.08 24.01
C GLY A 347 22.25 -9.40 23.68
N LEU A 348 22.31 -9.75 22.40
CA LEU A 348 21.76 -10.98 21.84
C LEU A 348 22.88 -12.00 21.68
N TYR A 349 22.85 -13.06 22.48
CA TYR A 349 23.79 -14.17 22.36
C TYR A 349 23.35 -15.11 21.24
N ILE A 350 24.27 -15.43 20.33
CA ILE A 350 24.12 -16.37 19.23
C ILE A 350 25.00 -17.58 19.52
N ALA A 351 24.38 -18.74 19.66
CA ALA A 351 25.08 -19.97 20.00
C ALA A 351 25.79 -20.58 18.76
N PRO A 352 26.80 -21.46 18.96
CA PRO A 352 27.58 -22.03 17.86
C PRO A 352 26.78 -22.65 16.70
N PRO A 353 25.66 -23.37 16.93
CA PRO A 353 24.88 -23.95 15.83
C PRO A 353 24.27 -22.91 14.90
N GLU A 354 23.92 -21.72 15.40
CA GLU A 354 23.30 -20.64 14.63
C GLU A 354 24.32 -19.67 14.01
N LEU A 355 25.59 -19.68 14.45
CA LEU A 355 26.62 -18.76 13.96
C LEU A 355 26.82 -18.81 12.43
N PRO A 356 26.91 -19.99 11.78
CA PRO A 356 27.07 -20.05 10.32
C PRO A 356 25.92 -19.36 9.57
N ALA A 357 24.67 -19.62 9.97
CA ALA A 357 23.50 -19.00 9.37
C ALA A 357 23.45 -17.48 9.64
N PHE A 358 23.78 -17.05 10.86
CA PHE A 358 23.87 -15.63 11.18
C PHE A 358 24.90 -14.91 10.31
N VAL A 359 26.10 -15.45 10.18
CA VAL A 359 27.18 -14.82 9.40
C VAL A 359 26.90 -14.84 7.90
N ARG A 360 26.34 -15.93 7.38
CA ARG A 360 26.04 -16.08 5.95
C ARG A 360 24.82 -15.27 5.52
N ASP A 361 23.72 -15.33 6.29
CA ASP A 361 22.41 -14.85 5.83
C ASP A 361 22.06 -13.48 6.41
N MET A 362 22.35 -13.27 7.70
CA MET A 362 21.87 -12.08 8.41
C MET A 362 22.91 -10.95 8.45
N LEU A 363 24.16 -11.26 8.76
CA LEU A 363 25.23 -10.28 8.91
C LEU A 363 25.48 -9.43 7.64
N PRO A 364 25.39 -9.96 6.40
CA PRO A 364 25.56 -9.13 5.20
C PRO A 364 24.44 -8.09 5.06
N VAL A 365 23.19 -8.49 5.34
CA VAL A 365 22.04 -7.57 5.35
C VAL A 365 22.27 -6.50 6.41
N LEU A 366 22.62 -6.89 7.64
CA LEU A 366 22.89 -5.95 8.73
C LEU A 366 24.06 -4.99 8.40
N SER A 367 25.10 -5.49 7.73
CA SER A 367 26.26 -4.67 7.32
C SER A 367 25.88 -3.57 6.32
N GLY A 368 24.79 -3.73 5.58
CA GLY A 368 24.23 -2.70 4.72
C GLY A 368 23.57 -1.53 5.47
N HIS A 369 23.14 -1.74 6.72
CA HIS A 369 22.36 -0.78 7.53
C HIS A 369 23.10 -0.26 8.77
N PHE A 370 24.13 -0.98 9.20
CA PHE A 370 24.86 -0.72 10.42
C PHE A 370 26.36 -0.66 10.14
N ARG A 371 27.05 0.23 10.86
CA ARG A 371 28.50 0.14 10.98
C ARG A 371 28.83 -1.02 11.91
N VAL A 372 29.24 -2.14 11.33
CA VAL A 372 29.64 -3.33 12.10
C VAL A 372 31.01 -3.12 12.72
N LYS A 373 31.13 -3.38 14.03
CA LYS A 373 32.38 -3.46 14.76
C LYS A 373 32.49 -4.82 15.40
N THR A 374 33.56 -5.55 15.10
CA THR A 374 33.84 -6.84 15.71
C THR A 374 34.93 -6.72 16.77
N LYS A 375 34.85 -7.54 17.81
CA LYS A 375 35.91 -7.71 18.81
C LYS A 375 36.12 -9.20 19.06
N ASP A 376 37.33 -9.67 18.79
CA ASP A 376 37.73 -11.09 18.91
C ASP A 376 36.81 -12.06 18.14
N PHE A 377 36.04 -11.56 17.18
CA PHE A 377 35.10 -12.29 16.34
C PHE A 377 35.49 -12.15 14.87
N ASP A 378 35.71 -13.29 14.21
CA ASP A 378 36.14 -13.39 12.83
C ASP A 378 35.04 -14.10 12.02
N PRO A 379 34.20 -13.35 11.28
CA PRO A 379 33.07 -13.91 10.53
C PRO A 379 33.50 -14.98 9.52
N GLU A 380 34.67 -14.82 8.88
CA GLU A 380 35.16 -15.71 7.82
C GLU A 380 35.30 -17.16 8.29
N ARG A 381 35.49 -17.40 9.59
CA ARG A 381 35.60 -18.75 10.18
C ARG A 381 34.28 -19.52 10.21
N PHE A 382 33.16 -18.82 10.08
CA PHE A 382 31.82 -19.39 10.14
C PHE A 382 31.16 -19.48 8.77
N LEU A 383 31.77 -18.90 7.74
CA LEU A 383 31.31 -19.08 6.37
C LEU A 383 31.61 -20.50 5.89
N PRO A 384 30.69 -21.12 5.12
CA PRO A 384 30.99 -22.39 4.49
C PRO A 384 32.15 -22.21 3.50
N PRO A 385 33.00 -23.23 3.30
CA PRO A 385 33.95 -23.23 2.21
C PRO A 385 33.21 -23.01 0.89
N ARG A 386 33.80 -22.24 -0.03
CA ARG A 386 33.22 -21.98 -1.35
C ARG A 386 32.93 -23.31 -2.06
N ALA A 387 31.67 -23.53 -2.44
CA ALA A 387 31.27 -24.74 -3.15
C ALA A 387 31.93 -24.81 -4.53
N GLY A 388 32.68 -25.88 -4.78
CA GLY A 388 32.99 -26.30 -6.15
C GLY A 388 31.81 -27.10 -6.72
N PHE A 389 31.69 -27.18 -8.04
CA PHE A 389 30.61 -27.94 -8.65
C PHE A 389 31.09 -28.87 -9.76
N ALA A 390 30.42 -30.01 -9.89
CA ALA A 390 30.64 -30.97 -10.95
C ALA A 390 29.31 -31.36 -11.61
N LEU A 391 29.21 -31.16 -12.91
CA LEU A 391 28.03 -31.42 -13.72
C LEU A 391 28.33 -32.59 -14.67
N TYR A 392 27.51 -33.62 -14.64
CA TYR A 392 27.68 -34.85 -15.43
C TYR A 392 26.54 -34.97 -16.44
N LEU A 393 26.85 -34.92 -17.73
CA LEU A 393 25.93 -35.14 -18.83
C LEU A 393 26.15 -36.51 -19.46
N ASP A 394 25.08 -37.29 -19.57
CA ASP A 394 25.10 -38.60 -20.20
C ASP A 394 23.93 -38.78 -21.18
N ALA A 395 24.08 -39.72 -22.10
CA ALA A 395 23.05 -40.15 -23.04
C ALA A 395 22.84 -41.67 -22.93
N PRO A 396 22.18 -42.14 -21.86
CA PRO A 396 22.05 -43.58 -21.58
C PRO A 396 21.16 -44.31 -22.62
N GLN A 397 20.33 -43.55 -23.33
CA GLN A 397 19.52 -44.05 -24.45
C GLN A 397 19.61 -43.07 -25.61
N ARG A 398 19.26 -43.55 -26.80
CA ARG A 398 19.34 -42.74 -28.02
C ARG A 398 18.56 -41.42 -27.90
N ASP A 399 17.40 -41.42 -27.23
CA ASP A 399 16.48 -40.28 -27.23
C ASP A 399 16.40 -39.59 -25.86
N LEU A 400 17.45 -39.76 -25.04
CA LEU A 400 17.46 -39.37 -23.64
C LEU A 400 18.82 -38.78 -23.26
N ILE A 401 18.82 -37.53 -22.77
CA ILE A 401 19.97 -36.92 -22.10
C ILE A 401 19.63 -36.80 -20.61
N THR A 402 20.59 -37.17 -19.76
CA THR A 402 20.47 -37.06 -18.31
C THR A 402 21.57 -36.16 -17.75
N CYS A 403 21.25 -35.42 -16.69
CA CYS A 403 22.17 -34.52 -16.01
C CYS A 403 22.16 -34.72 -14.50
N SER A 404 23.32 -34.99 -13.93
CA SER A 404 23.54 -35.01 -12.47
C SER A 404 24.40 -33.83 -12.07
N LEU A 405 24.09 -33.19 -10.94
CA LEU A 405 24.79 -32.01 -10.45
C LEU A 405 25.22 -32.23 -9.00
N PHE A 406 26.50 -31.99 -8.73
CA PHE A 406 27.07 -32.16 -7.39
C PHE A 406 27.74 -30.89 -6.90
N SER A 407 27.56 -30.57 -5.61
CA SER A 407 28.48 -29.68 -4.89
C SER A 407 29.63 -30.48 -4.30
N VAL A 408 30.83 -29.90 -4.33
CA VAL A 408 32.10 -30.52 -3.94
C VAL A 408 32.78 -29.66 -2.88
N TYR A 409 32.98 -30.24 -1.70
CA TYR A 409 33.65 -29.62 -0.56
C TYR A 409 34.84 -30.50 -0.13
N GLY A 410 36.03 -30.19 -0.64
CA GLY A 410 37.21 -31.02 -0.39
C GLY A 410 37.05 -32.43 -0.97
N GLN A 411 36.86 -33.44 -0.10
CA GLN A 411 36.61 -34.83 -0.53
C GLN A 411 35.13 -35.23 -0.49
N GLU A 412 34.26 -34.41 0.09
CA GLU A 412 32.83 -34.68 0.17
C GLU A 412 32.12 -34.14 -1.07
N ARG A 413 31.17 -34.92 -1.58
CA ARG A 413 30.30 -34.54 -2.70
C ARG A 413 28.84 -34.79 -2.36
N TYR A 414 27.97 -33.86 -2.71
CA TYR A 414 26.53 -33.95 -2.46
C TYR A 414 25.76 -33.76 -3.75
N ASN A 415 24.82 -34.65 -4.04
CA ASN A 415 23.92 -34.49 -5.18
C ASN A 415 22.93 -33.36 -4.87
N LEU A 416 22.85 -32.36 -5.74
CA LEU A 416 21.98 -31.19 -5.56
C LEU A 416 20.52 -31.45 -5.93
N PHE A 417 20.22 -32.59 -6.56
CA PHE A 417 18.85 -33.01 -6.84
C PHE A 417 18.34 -34.10 -5.87
N GLU A 418 19.13 -34.41 -4.83
CA GLU A 418 18.74 -35.30 -3.74
C GLU A 418 18.26 -34.46 -2.55
N ASP A 419 17.09 -34.80 -1.99
CA ASP A 419 16.55 -34.17 -0.78
C ASP A 419 17.42 -34.57 0.43
N THR A 420 18.49 -33.81 0.66
CA THR A 420 19.39 -34.02 1.79
C THR A 420 19.19 -32.96 2.87
N SER A 421 19.00 -33.43 4.09
CA SER A 421 18.84 -32.63 5.30
C SER A 421 19.98 -31.63 5.47
N PHE A 422 19.60 -30.39 5.82
CA PHE A 422 20.48 -29.25 6.05
C PHE A 422 21.61 -29.54 7.05
N SER A 423 22.86 -29.57 6.57
CA SER A 423 24.04 -29.34 7.40
C SER A 423 24.46 -27.87 7.25
N GLY A 424 24.62 -27.14 8.35
CA GLY A 424 24.94 -25.71 8.37
C GLY A 424 26.32 -25.33 7.81
N GLN A 425 27.01 -26.25 7.11
CA GLN A 425 28.35 -26.10 6.54
C GLN A 425 28.35 -26.02 5.00
N ARG A 426 27.16 -26.02 4.35
CA ARG A 426 27.00 -25.91 2.89
C ARG A 426 26.65 -24.48 2.46
N ASP A 427 27.15 -24.07 1.29
CA ASP A 427 26.77 -22.84 0.60
C ASP A 427 25.43 -23.04 -0.13
N THR A 428 24.35 -23.12 0.65
CA THR A 428 23.01 -23.46 0.16
C THR A 428 22.46 -22.46 -0.84
N TRP A 429 22.84 -21.19 -0.73
CA TRP A 429 22.38 -20.17 -1.66
C TRP A 429 22.95 -20.41 -3.06
N ARG A 430 24.28 -20.57 -3.16
CA ARG A 430 24.95 -20.85 -4.44
C ARG A 430 24.55 -22.20 -5.01
N GLU A 431 24.35 -23.21 -4.16
CA GLU A 431 23.82 -24.52 -4.56
C GLU A 431 22.42 -24.42 -5.16
N THR A 432 21.50 -23.70 -4.51
CA THR A 432 20.10 -23.55 -4.96
C THR A 432 20.01 -22.69 -6.22
N GLU A 433 20.79 -21.62 -6.30
CA GLU A 433 20.85 -20.78 -7.50
C GLU A 433 21.34 -21.58 -8.71
N PHE A 434 22.45 -22.31 -8.56
CA PHE A 434 23.01 -23.07 -9.67
C PHE A 434 22.11 -24.23 -10.08
N SER A 435 21.59 -25.03 -9.13
CA SER A 435 20.71 -26.15 -9.44
C SER A 435 19.40 -25.69 -10.09
N GLY A 436 18.83 -24.56 -9.65
CA GLY A 436 17.65 -23.95 -10.26
C GLY A 436 17.90 -23.53 -11.71
N GLN A 437 19.05 -22.90 -12.00
CA GLN A 437 19.40 -22.51 -13.37
C GLN A 437 19.71 -23.72 -14.26
N VAL A 438 20.47 -24.71 -13.77
CA VAL A 438 20.75 -25.96 -14.51
C VAL A 438 19.47 -26.72 -14.81
N SER A 439 18.51 -26.75 -13.88
CA SER A 439 17.23 -27.45 -14.08
C SER A 439 16.43 -26.89 -15.26
N SER A 440 16.59 -25.61 -15.60
CA SER A 440 15.85 -24.97 -16.70
C SER A 440 16.20 -25.51 -18.09
N PHE A 441 17.33 -26.21 -18.24
CA PHE A 441 17.78 -26.84 -19.48
C PHE A 441 17.15 -28.22 -19.75
N PHE A 442 16.34 -28.73 -18.81
CA PHE A 442 15.79 -30.08 -18.88
C PHE A 442 14.28 -30.07 -18.67
N THR A 443 13.60 -31.06 -19.24
CA THR A 443 12.13 -31.11 -19.27
C THR A 443 11.49 -31.89 -18.14
N ALA A 444 12.27 -32.77 -17.48
CA ALA A 444 11.77 -33.68 -16.46
C ALA A 444 12.83 -33.96 -15.40
N PHE A 445 12.39 -34.55 -14.29
CA PHE A 445 13.22 -35.00 -13.19
C PHE A 445 12.98 -36.49 -12.93
N ASP A 446 14.05 -37.26 -12.76
CA ASP A 446 14.03 -38.68 -12.40
C ASP A 446 14.22 -38.80 -10.88
N PRO A 447 13.16 -39.10 -10.10
CA PRO A 447 13.22 -39.16 -8.65
C PRO A 447 13.97 -40.37 -8.11
N ASP A 448 14.06 -41.47 -8.88
CA ASP A 448 14.74 -42.69 -8.44
C ASP A 448 16.27 -42.54 -8.53
N ARG A 449 16.74 -41.74 -9.50
CA ARG A 449 18.18 -41.51 -9.75
C ARG A 449 18.65 -40.11 -9.35
N HIS A 450 17.76 -39.24 -8.90
CA HIS A 450 18.06 -37.85 -8.53
C HIS A 450 18.83 -37.10 -9.63
N GLN A 451 18.25 -37.06 -10.84
CA GLN A 451 18.87 -36.44 -12.02
C GLN A 451 17.84 -35.75 -12.91
N MET A 452 18.27 -34.71 -13.61
CA MET A 452 17.45 -34.03 -14.61
C MET A 452 17.46 -34.81 -15.93
N VAL A 453 16.36 -34.74 -16.67
CA VAL A 453 16.11 -35.55 -17.86
C VAL A 453 15.54 -34.69 -18.99
N LEU A 454 16.15 -34.81 -20.16
CA LEU A 454 15.65 -34.28 -21.42
C LEU A 454 15.34 -35.46 -22.35
N SER A 455 14.10 -35.55 -22.82
CA SER A 455 13.67 -36.64 -23.70
C SER A 455 13.06 -36.11 -25.00
N GLY A 456 13.18 -36.91 -26.05
CA GLY A 456 12.61 -36.63 -27.36
C GLY A 456 13.56 -35.90 -28.31
N GLU A 457 13.47 -36.25 -29.60
CA GLU A 457 14.46 -35.82 -30.60
C GLU A 457 14.57 -34.31 -30.76
N ALA A 458 13.44 -33.58 -30.65
CA ALA A 458 13.42 -32.13 -30.83
C ALA A 458 14.19 -31.41 -29.71
N GLY A 459 13.94 -31.81 -28.45
CA GLY A 459 14.66 -31.27 -27.30
C GLY A 459 16.15 -31.61 -27.37
N LEU A 460 16.49 -32.86 -27.73
CA LEU A 460 17.89 -33.27 -27.90
C LEU A 460 18.62 -32.43 -28.98
N TYR A 461 17.97 -32.15 -30.11
CA TYR A 461 18.53 -31.30 -31.15
C TYR A 461 18.76 -29.86 -30.65
N GLU A 462 17.74 -29.24 -30.03
CA GLU A 462 17.85 -27.87 -29.50
C GLU A 462 18.96 -27.77 -28.44
N PHE A 463 19.03 -28.76 -27.55
CA PHE A 463 20.06 -28.85 -26.52
C PHE A 463 21.47 -28.94 -27.12
N LEU A 464 21.69 -29.83 -28.09
CA LEU A 464 23.00 -29.98 -28.72
C LEU A 464 23.38 -28.80 -29.63
N HIS A 465 22.39 -28.12 -30.20
CA HIS A 465 22.63 -27.01 -31.13
C HIS A 465 22.92 -25.68 -30.43
N GLU A 466 22.17 -25.35 -29.36
CA GLU A 466 22.32 -24.07 -28.65
C GLU A 466 22.49 -24.22 -27.14
N GLU A 467 21.69 -25.06 -26.48
CA GLU A 467 21.57 -24.99 -25.02
C GLU A 467 22.81 -25.56 -24.30
N LEU A 468 23.52 -26.52 -24.89
CA LEU A 468 24.76 -27.07 -24.34
C LEU A 468 25.84 -25.98 -24.21
N TYR A 469 25.91 -25.06 -25.17
CA TYR A 469 26.83 -23.92 -25.10
C TYR A 469 26.44 -22.97 -23.95
N ARG A 470 25.16 -22.64 -23.82
CA ARG A 470 24.65 -21.81 -22.71
C ARG A 470 24.87 -22.48 -21.34
N LEU A 471 24.74 -23.80 -21.27
CA LEU A 471 25.03 -24.57 -20.07
C LEU A 471 26.53 -24.54 -19.72
N GLN A 472 27.41 -24.54 -20.73
CA GLN A 472 28.86 -24.37 -20.53
C GLN A 472 29.22 -22.96 -20.04
N GLU A 473 28.59 -21.91 -20.58
CA GLU A 473 28.76 -20.54 -20.09
C GLU A 473 28.30 -20.40 -18.63
N LEU A 474 27.14 -20.99 -18.31
CA LEU A 474 26.62 -21.03 -16.95
C LEU A 474 27.59 -21.77 -16.01
N ALA A 475 28.07 -22.96 -16.39
CA ALA A 475 29.02 -23.71 -15.60
C ALA A 475 30.32 -22.92 -15.35
N ALA A 476 30.84 -22.22 -16.36
CA ALA A 476 32.02 -21.37 -16.21
C ALA A 476 31.79 -20.22 -15.21
N ALA A 477 30.60 -19.61 -15.21
CA ALA A 477 30.24 -18.55 -14.24
C ALA A 477 30.21 -19.05 -12.78
N PHE A 478 29.94 -20.34 -12.58
CA PHE A 478 29.90 -20.97 -11.25
C PHE A 478 31.21 -21.68 -10.86
N ASP A 479 32.26 -21.63 -11.69
CA ASP A 479 33.50 -22.42 -11.56
C ASP A 479 33.23 -23.95 -11.52
N ALA A 480 32.26 -24.40 -12.32
CA ALA A 480 31.82 -25.79 -12.37
C ALA A 480 32.55 -26.58 -13.47
N GLU A 481 32.94 -27.81 -13.14
CA GLU A 481 33.51 -28.76 -14.11
C GLU A 481 32.39 -29.53 -14.82
N ILE A 482 32.45 -29.61 -16.15
CA ILE A 482 31.50 -30.40 -16.94
C ILE A 482 32.15 -31.69 -17.44
N TYR A 483 31.48 -32.79 -17.15
CA TYR A 483 31.83 -34.14 -17.59
C TYR A 483 30.78 -34.64 -18.58
N ILE A 484 31.19 -34.88 -19.82
CA ILE A 484 30.31 -35.35 -20.90
C ILE A 484 30.70 -36.79 -21.24
N SER A 485 29.73 -37.70 -21.27
CA SER A 485 29.96 -39.09 -21.65
C SER A 485 30.36 -39.22 -23.13
N ASP A 486 31.08 -40.30 -23.46
CA ASP A 486 31.54 -40.52 -24.84
C ASP A 486 30.38 -40.74 -25.81
N THR A 487 29.28 -41.32 -25.33
CA THR A 487 28.04 -41.48 -26.11
C THR A 487 27.47 -40.11 -26.51
N LEU A 488 27.40 -39.17 -25.56
CA LEU A 488 26.88 -37.82 -25.83
C LEU A 488 27.85 -37.01 -26.69
N LYS A 489 29.17 -37.13 -26.49
CA LYS A 489 30.19 -36.51 -27.38
C LYS A 489 30.11 -37.03 -28.82
N GLY A 490 29.63 -38.27 -29.00
CA GLY A 490 29.41 -38.87 -30.31
C GLY A 490 28.25 -38.26 -31.08
N MET A 491 27.25 -37.69 -30.39
CA MET A 491 26.10 -37.03 -31.01
C MET A 491 26.49 -35.62 -31.43
N ARG A 492 26.51 -35.36 -32.74
CA ARG A 492 26.88 -34.04 -33.29
C ARG A 492 25.72 -33.42 -34.06
N VAL A 493 25.65 -32.10 -34.04
CA VAL A 493 24.84 -31.34 -34.99
C VAL A 493 25.72 -30.96 -36.16
N LEU A 494 25.50 -31.61 -37.29
CA LEU A 494 26.18 -31.34 -38.55
C LEU A 494 25.49 -30.19 -39.25
N PRO A 495 26.25 -29.29 -39.91
CA PRO A 495 25.66 -28.25 -40.75
C PRO A 495 24.90 -28.86 -41.92
N SER A 496 24.07 -28.06 -42.58
CA SER A 496 23.38 -28.49 -43.78
C SER A 496 24.38 -28.93 -44.86
N PRO A 497 24.20 -30.09 -45.51
CA PRO A 497 25.16 -30.59 -46.48
C PRO A 497 25.18 -29.70 -47.72
N HIS A 498 26.37 -29.31 -48.15
CA HIS A 498 26.54 -28.63 -49.43
C HIS A 498 26.63 -29.66 -50.55
N VAL A 499 25.64 -29.64 -51.43
CA VAL A 499 25.61 -30.57 -52.57
C VAL A 499 25.94 -29.82 -53.85
N SER A 500 26.94 -30.33 -54.57
CA SER A 500 27.29 -29.86 -55.90
C SER A 500 26.68 -30.78 -56.95
N VAL A 501 25.96 -30.19 -57.91
CA VAL A 501 25.30 -30.92 -59.01
C VAL A 501 26.03 -30.62 -60.32
N GLY A 502 26.65 -31.64 -60.90
CA GLY A 502 27.16 -31.60 -62.27
C GLY A 502 26.06 -32.01 -63.24
N ILE A 503 25.84 -31.21 -64.29
CA ILE A 503 24.89 -31.54 -65.36
C ILE A 503 25.68 -31.83 -66.63
N SER A 504 25.51 -33.02 -67.19
CA SER A 504 26.08 -33.42 -68.49
C SER A 504 24.96 -33.91 -69.42
N LEU A 505 25.21 -33.85 -70.73
CA LEU A 505 24.30 -34.38 -71.74
C LEU A 505 24.99 -35.55 -72.43
N SER A 506 24.41 -36.74 -72.31
CA SER A 506 24.96 -37.98 -72.87
C SER A 506 23.84 -38.74 -73.58
N GLY A 507 24.02 -39.01 -74.88
CA GLY A 507 23.04 -39.76 -75.67
C GLY A 507 21.64 -39.12 -75.78
N GLY A 508 21.52 -37.81 -75.60
CA GLY A 508 20.23 -37.10 -75.59
C GLY A 508 19.47 -37.17 -74.25
N LEU A 509 20.08 -37.78 -73.23
CA LEU A 509 19.58 -37.77 -71.85
C LEU A 509 20.42 -36.82 -70.99
N LEU A 510 19.76 -36.23 -70.00
CA LEU A 510 20.35 -35.33 -69.03
C LEU A 510 20.90 -36.17 -67.87
N GLU A 511 22.22 -36.21 -67.72
CA GLU A 511 22.92 -36.91 -66.64
C GLU A 511 23.24 -35.93 -65.50
N LEU A 512 22.92 -36.34 -64.27
CA LEU A 512 23.10 -35.56 -63.05
C LEU A 512 24.12 -36.27 -62.16
N GLU A 513 25.28 -35.65 -61.95
CA GLU A 513 26.30 -36.14 -61.04
C GLU A 513 26.23 -35.37 -59.72
N LEU A 514 25.86 -36.05 -58.64
CA LEU A 514 25.74 -35.47 -57.31
C LEU A 514 27.00 -35.74 -56.50
N SER A 515 27.55 -34.69 -55.89
CA SER A 515 28.67 -34.81 -54.95
C SER A 515 28.39 -34.02 -53.67
N CYS A 516 28.69 -34.63 -52.52
CA CYS A 516 28.60 -34.03 -51.18
C CYS A 516 29.86 -34.44 -50.41
N LYS A 517 30.51 -33.48 -49.75
CA LYS A 517 31.77 -33.74 -49.03
C LYS A 517 31.53 -34.10 -47.57
N GLU A 518 30.41 -33.65 -47.03
CA GLU A 518 30.06 -33.72 -45.62
C GLU A 518 29.51 -35.09 -45.22
N MET A 519 28.91 -35.83 -46.16
CA MET A 519 28.28 -37.13 -45.88
C MET A 519 28.22 -38.06 -47.11
N PRO A 520 28.07 -39.38 -46.90
CA PRO A 520 27.85 -40.33 -47.99
C PRO A 520 26.55 -40.05 -48.76
N LEU A 521 26.57 -40.30 -50.07
CA LEU A 521 25.38 -40.14 -50.94
C LEU A 521 24.17 -40.97 -50.47
N SER A 522 24.41 -42.11 -49.80
CA SER A 522 23.34 -42.95 -49.24
C SER A 522 22.64 -42.32 -48.03
N GLU A 523 23.31 -41.45 -47.28
CA GLU A 523 22.72 -40.67 -46.18
C GLU A 523 22.01 -39.43 -46.73
N LEU A 524 22.62 -38.75 -47.71
CA LEU A 524 21.98 -37.64 -48.42
C LEU A 524 20.66 -38.07 -49.09
N ALA A 525 20.63 -39.24 -49.74
CA ALA A 525 19.42 -39.78 -50.33
C ALA A 525 18.33 -40.06 -49.28
N GLN A 526 18.70 -40.51 -48.07
CA GLN A 526 17.75 -40.71 -46.97
C GLN A 526 17.15 -39.39 -46.49
N ILE A 527 17.97 -38.34 -46.36
CA ILE A 527 17.51 -36.99 -46.00
C ILE A 527 16.51 -36.50 -47.03
N LEU A 528 16.85 -36.56 -48.32
CA LEU A 528 15.99 -36.10 -49.42
C LEU A 528 14.69 -36.90 -49.50
N SER A 529 14.73 -38.23 -49.28
CA SER A 529 13.53 -39.09 -49.34
C SER A 529 12.50 -38.79 -48.24
N ARG A 530 12.92 -38.19 -47.14
CA ARG A 530 12.09 -37.87 -45.96
C ARG A 530 12.08 -36.38 -45.64
N TYR A 531 12.51 -35.55 -46.58
CA TYR A 531 12.60 -34.11 -46.39
C TYR A 531 11.20 -33.53 -46.21
N ASP A 532 10.99 -32.84 -45.10
CA ASP A 532 9.78 -32.08 -44.82
C ASP A 532 10.20 -30.64 -44.54
N ARG A 533 9.72 -29.72 -45.37
CA ARG A 533 10.04 -28.28 -45.30
C ARG A 533 9.67 -27.66 -43.95
N LYS A 534 8.81 -28.29 -43.14
CA LYS A 534 8.47 -27.83 -41.79
C LYS A 534 9.41 -28.33 -40.71
N ARG A 535 10.26 -29.33 -40.98
CA ARG A 535 11.20 -29.88 -40.02
C ARG A 535 12.54 -29.15 -40.08
N LYS A 536 13.04 -28.72 -38.93
CA LYS A 536 14.30 -27.98 -38.79
C LYS A 536 15.54 -28.88 -38.84
N TYR A 537 15.39 -30.19 -38.63
CA TYR A 537 16.51 -31.12 -38.53
C TYR A 537 16.15 -32.50 -39.11
N PHE A 538 17.18 -33.29 -39.43
CA PHE A 538 17.08 -34.72 -39.74
C PHE A 538 18.02 -35.52 -38.86
N ARG A 539 17.60 -36.73 -38.45
CA ARG A 539 18.39 -37.58 -37.57
C ARG A 539 19.05 -38.75 -38.31
N LEU A 540 20.36 -38.87 -38.17
CA LEU A 540 21.18 -39.93 -38.75
C LEU A 540 21.15 -41.21 -37.91
N LYS A 541 21.63 -42.32 -38.50
CA LYS A 541 21.64 -43.65 -37.87
C LYS A 541 22.61 -43.74 -36.69
N ASP A 542 23.69 -42.98 -36.72
CA ASP A 542 24.68 -42.87 -35.65
C ASP A 542 24.18 -42.05 -34.45
N GLY A 543 23.02 -41.40 -34.57
CA GLY A 543 22.42 -40.56 -33.53
C GLY A 543 22.67 -39.06 -33.72
N SER A 544 23.53 -38.67 -34.67
CA SER A 544 23.81 -37.29 -35.04
C SER A 544 22.60 -36.63 -35.69
N PHE A 545 22.56 -35.30 -35.63
CA PHE A 545 21.56 -34.46 -36.27
C PHE A 545 22.17 -33.70 -37.44
N VAL A 546 21.41 -33.51 -38.50
CA VAL A 546 21.74 -32.63 -39.63
C VAL A 546 20.79 -31.45 -39.57
N ASP A 547 21.34 -30.25 -39.53
CA ASP A 547 20.56 -29.03 -39.60
C ASP A 547 20.00 -28.80 -41.02
N LEU A 548 18.69 -28.63 -41.10
CA LEU A 548 17.96 -28.39 -42.35
C LEU A 548 17.42 -26.96 -42.44
N SER A 549 17.88 -26.06 -41.57
CA SER A 549 17.52 -24.64 -41.59
C SER A 549 18.00 -23.90 -42.85
N ASP A 550 19.06 -24.39 -43.51
CA ASP A 550 19.68 -23.78 -44.69
C ASP A 550 19.00 -24.18 -46.03
N GLU A 551 19.08 -23.31 -47.04
CA GLU A 551 18.33 -23.41 -48.30
C GLU A 551 18.89 -24.45 -49.30
N GLY A 552 20.09 -24.98 -49.06
CA GLY A 552 20.78 -25.89 -49.99
C GLY A 552 20.03 -27.20 -50.25
N VAL A 553 19.60 -27.88 -49.19
CA VAL A 553 18.84 -29.16 -49.30
C VAL A 553 17.46 -28.94 -49.90
N ARG A 554 16.86 -27.77 -49.64
CA ARG A 554 15.56 -27.40 -50.19
C ARG A 554 15.58 -27.29 -51.71
N SER A 555 16.61 -26.66 -52.27
CA SER A 555 16.75 -26.49 -53.73
C SER A 555 16.85 -27.83 -54.47
N LEU A 556 17.52 -28.82 -53.87
CA LEU A 556 17.66 -30.17 -54.42
C LEU A 556 16.38 -30.99 -54.32
N SER A 557 15.65 -30.86 -53.20
CA SER A 557 14.34 -31.50 -53.04
C SER A 557 13.35 -30.96 -54.08
N GLU A 558 13.36 -29.66 -54.36
CA GLU A 558 12.55 -29.02 -55.41
C GLU A 558 12.93 -29.55 -56.81
N LEU A 559 14.23 -29.66 -57.14
CA LEU A 559 14.71 -30.25 -58.40
C LEU A 559 14.31 -31.73 -58.54
N GLY A 560 14.48 -32.54 -57.50
CA GLY A 560 14.10 -33.95 -57.50
C GLY A 560 12.59 -34.17 -57.68
N SER A 561 11.78 -33.25 -57.14
CA SER A 561 10.32 -33.26 -57.33
C SER A 561 9.92 -32.87 -58.76
N ALA A 562 10.60 -31.87 -59.35
CA ALA A 562 10.35 -31.40 -60.70
C ALA A 562 10.75 -32.43 -61.78
N LEU A 563 11.72 -33.31 -61.48
CA LEU A 563 12.18 -34.39 -62.35
C LEU A 563 11.34 -35.67 -62.23
N MET A 564 10.40 -35.76 -61.28
CA MET A 564 9.47 -36.88 -61.10
C MET A 564 8.04 -36.61 -61.65
N LEU A 565 7.85 -35.51 -62.39
CA LEU A 565 6.70 -35.24 -63.27
C LEU A 565 7.05 -35.63 -64.71
#